data_AF-A0A4Y2G7W7-F1
#
_entry.id   AF-A0A4Y2G7W7-F1
#
_cell.length_a   1.000
_cell.length_b   1.000
_cell.length_c   1.000
_cell.angle_alpha   90.00
_cell.angle_beta   90.00
_cell.angle_gamma   90.00
#
_symmetry.space_group_name_H-M   'P 1'
#
loop_
_entity.id
_entity.type
_entity.pdbx_description
1 polymer ?
#
loop_
_entity_poly.entity_id
_entity_poly.type
_entity_poly.pdbx_seq_one_letter_code
_entity_poly.pdbx_strand_id
1 'polypeptide(L)'
;MPKRKTGIAGDAASRREAIKKRERRVVETEEERSRRLQLWHNVARTEEWKEQKNKEIADCQTWHKVGKREEPKKQKNKEIADWQ
;
A
#
# COMPACT_ATOMS: atom_id res chain seq x y z
N MET A 1 71.23 2.84 11.02
CA MET A 1 70.02 2.95 11.87
C MET A 1 68.81 2.42 11.10
N PRO A 2 68.05 1.42 11.60
CA PRO A 2 66.91 0.90 10.86
C PRO A 2 65.67 1.78 11.10
N LYS A 3 65.11 2.37 10.04
CA LYS A 3 63.89 3.19 10.12
C LYS A 3 62.66 2.29 10.31
N ARG A 4 61.91 2.54 11.38
CA ARG A 4 60.69 1.80 11.76
C ARG A 4 59.54 2.18 10.82
N LYS A 5 59.02 1.20 10.06
CA LYS A 5 57.82 1.31 9.20
C LYS A 5 56.59 0.85 9.99
N THR A 6 56.07 1.66 10.91
CA THR A 6 54.95 1.23 11.79
C THR A 6 53.65 2.00 11.58
N GLY A 7 53.51 2.76 10.47
CA GLY A 7 52.32 3.58 10.21
C GLY A 7 51.20 2.90 9.40
N ILE A 8 51.47 1.80 8.70
CA ILE A 8 50.55 1.26 7.68
C ILE A 8 49.50 0.31 8.28
N ALA A 9 49.85 -0.45 9.32
CA ALA A 9 48.94 -1.42 9.94
C ALA A 9 47.81 -0.75 10.75
N GLY A 10 48.10 0.39 11.40
CA GLY A 10 47.10 1.18 12.13
C GLY A 10 46.09 1.84 11.19
N ASP A 11 46.55 2.37 10.05
CA ASP A 11 45.68 2.96 9.02
C ASP A 11 44.71 1.94 8.42
N ALA A 12 45.18 0.72 8.14
CA ALA A 12 44.34 -0.34 7.59
C ALA A 12 43.20 -0.75 8.55
N ALA A 13 43.46 -0.83 9.85
CA ALA A 13 42.45 -1.11 10.86
C ALA A 13 41.42 0.03 10.96
N SER A 14 41.88 1.28 11.03
CA SER A 14 41.00 2.46 11.07
C SER A 14 40.11 2.58 9.84
N ARG A 15 40.64 2.26 8.64
CA ARG A 15 39.84 2.24 7.40
C ARG A 15 38.75 1.17 7.43
N ARG A 16 39.06 -0.03 7.95
CA ARG A 16 38.06 -1.11 8.11
C ARG A 16 36.95 -0.69 9.08
N GLU A 17 37.28 -0.04 10.18
CA GLU A 17 36.29 0.45 11.12
C GLU A 17 35.41 1.57 10.54
N ALA A 18 36.00 2.48 9.78
CA ALA A 18 35.26 3.54 9.08
C ALA A 18 34.25 2.98 8.07
N ILE A 19 34.64 1.93 7.32
CA ILE A 19 33.75 1.22 6.38
C ILE A 19 32.61 0.56 7.16
N LYS A 20 32.89 -0.21 8.20
CA LYS A 20 31.85 -0.89 9.02
C LYS A 20 30.87 0.10 9.66
N LYS A 21 31.34 1.29 10.06
CA LYS A 21 30.49 2.37 10.58
C LYS A 21 29.62 3.00 9.50
N ARG A 22 30.11 3.08 8.26
CA ARG A 22 29.32 3.56 7.12
C ARG A 22 28.27 2.53 6.70
N GLU A 23 28.65 1.26 6.61
CA GLU A 23 27.74 0.15 6.29
C GLU A 23 26.58 0.07 7.29
N ARG A 24 26.86 0.17 8.60
CA ARG A 24 25.79 0.21 9.61
C ARG A 24 24.78 1.33 9.39
N ARG A 25 25.26 2.54 9.08
CA ARG A 25 24.37 3.69 8.80
C ARG A 25 23.53 3.47 7.55
N VAL A 26 24.11 2.86 6.51
CA VAL A 26 23.37 2.56 5.28
C VAL A 26 22.28 1.52 5.55
N VAL A 27 22.62 0.42 6.25
CA VAL A 27 21.64 -0.62 6.59
C VAL A 27 20.50 -0.06 7.43
N GLU A 28 20.78 0.77 8.42
CA GLU A 28 19.74 1.44 9.23
C GLU A 28 18.78 2.27 8.36
N THR A 29 19.31 3.03 7.40
CA THR A 29 18.47 3.81 6.46
C THR A 29 17.69 2.93 5.48
N GLU A 30 18.25 1.80 5.06
CA GLU A 30 17.57 0.85 4.18
C GLU A 30 16.45 0.10 4.91
N GLU A 31 16.66 -0.26 6.17
CA GLU A 31 15.62 -0.83 7.02
C GLU A 31 14.48 0.16 7.23
N GLU A 32 14.77 1.43 7.53
CA GLU A 32 13.75 2.47 7.65
C GLU A 32 12.97 2.66 6.34
N ARG A 33 13.68 2.69 5.21
CA ARG A 33 13.08 2.75 3.87
C ARG A 33 12.20 1.53 3.61
N SER A 34 12.66 0.33 3.97
CA SER A 34 11.91 -0.92 3.82
C SER A 34 10.65 -0.92 4.67
N ARG A 35 10.73 -0.50 5.95
CA ARG A 35 9.56 -0.33 6.84
C ARG A 35 8.56 0.65 6.26
N ARG A 36 9.02 1.78 5.73
CA ARG A 36 8.15 2.78 5.09
C ARG A 36 7.45 2.20 3.85
N LEU A 37 8.16 1.45 3.02
CA LEU A 37 7.58 0.80 1.83
C LEU A 37 6.54 -0.26 2.21
N GLN A 38 6.83 -1.09 3.21
CA GLN A 38 5.88 -2.07 3.73
C GLN A 38 4.62 -1.41 4.28
N LEU A 39 4.76 -0.32 5.03
CA LEU A 39 3.62 0.45 5.52
C LEU A 39 2.77 0.97 4.34
N TRP A 40 3.40 1.57 3.34
CA TRP A 40 2.69 2.11 2.18
C TRP A 40 1.93 1.03 1.41
N HIS A 41 2.54 -0.13 1.23
CA HIS A 41 1.92 -1.30 0.61
C HIS A 41 0.69 -1.78 1.39
N ASN A 42 0.77 -1.83 2.73
CA ASN A 42 -0.37 -2.21 3.57
C ASN A 42 -1.50 -1.18 3.56
N VAL A 43 -1.16 0.11 3.55
CA VAL A 43 -2.14 1.20 3.43
C VAL A 43 -2.86 1.09 2.09
N ALA A 44 -2.13 1.00 0.98
CA ALA A 44 -2.71 0.88 -0.35
C ALA A 44 -3.66 -0.32 -0.45
N ARG A 45 -3.24 -1.51 0.00
CA ARG A 45 -4.09 -2.70 0.05
C ARG A 45 -5.37 -2.49 0.87
N THR A 46 -5.27 -1.77 1.98
CA THR A 46 -6.42 -1.48 2.85
C THR A 46 -7.38 -0.50 2.19
N GLU A 47 -6.87 0.50 1.50
CA GLU A 47 -7.67 1.48 0.75
C GLU A 47 -8.39 0.82 -0.44
N GLU A 48 -7.71 -0.03 -1.21
CA GLU A 48 -8.31 -0.82 -2.28
C GLU A 48 -9.49 -1.66 -1.78
N TRP A 49 -9.32 -2.34 -0.64
CA TRP A 49 -10.40 -3.14 -0.05
C TRP A 49 -11.60 -2.27 0.38
N LYS A 50 -11.33 -1.10 0.98
CA LYS A 50 -12.39 -0.15 1.36
C LYS A 50 -13.14 0.38 0.14
N GLU A 51 -12.42 0.70 -0.93
CA GLU A 51 -13.00 1.20 -2.17
C GLU A 51 -13.87 0.14 -2.87
N GLN A 52 -13.39 -1.11 -2.92
CA GLN A 52 -14.19 -2.26 -3.40
C GLN A 52 -15.49 -2.42 -2.60
N LYS A 53 -15.41 -2.39 -1.27
CA LYS A 53 -16.59 -2.51 -0.40
C LYS A 53 -17.56 -1.33 -0.60
N ASN A 54 -17.06 -0.11 -0.72
CA ASN A 54 -17.89 1.06 -0.97
C ASN A 54 -18.59 0.96 -2.34
N LYS A 55 -17.90 0.46 -3.36
CA LYS A 55 -18.49 0.21 -4.68
C LYS A 55 -19.59 -0.84 -4.60
N GLU A 56 -19.37 -1.96 -3.91
CA GLU A 56 -20.39 -3.00 -3.72
C GLU A 56 -21.64 -2.45 -3.01
N ILE A 57 -21.46 -1.63 -1.98
CA ILE A 57 -22.57 -0.96 -1.28
C ILE A 57 -23.31 -0.02 -2.23
N ALA A 58 -22.59 0.78 -3.02
CA ALA A 58 -23.18 1.71 -3.99
C ALA A 58 -23.97 0.97 -5.08
N ASP A 59 -23.45 -0.16 -5.56
CA ASP A 59 -24.12 -1.02 -6.54
C ASP A 59 -25.41 -1.60 -5.94
N CYS A 60 -25.36 -2.15 -4.71
CA CYS A 60 -26.54 -2.64 -4.00
C CYS A 60 -27.62 -1.55 -3.81
N GLN A 61 -27.22 -0.34 -3.40
CA GLN A 61 -28.14 0.78 -3.25
C GLN A 61 -28.76 1.18 -4.59
N THR A 62 -28.00 1.13 -5.68
CA THR A 62 -28.48 1.44 -7.03
C THR A 62 -29.53 0.43 -7.47
N TRP A 63 -29.26 -0.88 -7.31
CA TRP A 63 -30.22 -1.94 -7.61
C TRP A 63 -31.52 -1.77 -6.83
N HIS A 64 -31.43 -1.49 -5.53
CA HIS A 64 -32.62 -1.23 -4.71
C HIS A 64 -33.42 -0.04 -5.23
N LYS A 65 -32.78 1.09 -5.58
CA LYS A 65 -33.46 2.26 -6.15
C LYS A 65 -34.15 1.95 -7.48
N VAL A 66 -33.49 1.20 -8.37
CA VAL A 66 -34.07 0.80 -9.66
C VAL A 66 -35.27 -0.10 -9.45
N GLY A 67 -35.18 -1.10 -8.57
CA GLY A 67 -36.29 -1.98 -8.20
C GLY A 67 -37.51 -1.19 -7.73
N LYS A 68 -37.34 -0.26 -6.79
CA LYS A 68 -38.42 0.61 -6.29
C LYS A 68 -39.05 1.49 -7.37
N ARG A 69 -38.32 1.82 -8.44
CA ARG A 69 -38.83 2.61 -9.58
C ARG A 69 -39.52 1.74 -10.63
N GLU A 70 -39.03 0.53 -10.86
CA GLU A 70 -39.56 -0.38 -11.89
C GLU A 70 -40.80 -1.13 -11.43
N GLU A 71 -40.89 -1.50 -10.16
CA GLU A 71 -41.99 -2.28 -9.62
C GLU A 71 -43.37 -1.58 -9.80
N PRO A 72 -43.51 -0.27 -9.51
CA PRO A 72 -44.76 0.46 -9.81
C PRO A 72 -45.05 0.58 -11.30
N LYS A 73 -44.01 0.66 -12.16
CA LYS A 73 -44.18 0.73 -13.62
C LYS A 73 -44.68 -0.59 -14.17
N LYS A 74 -44.14 -1.72 -13.68
CA LYS A 74 -44.57 -3.06 -14.05
C LYS A 74 -46.02 -3.32 -13.62
N GLN A 75 -46.43 -2.86 -12.44
CA GLN A 75 -47.82 -2.91 -11.99
C GLN A 75 -48.75 -2.12 -12.90
N LYS A 76 -48.46 -0.84 -13.17
CA LYS A 76 -49.28 -0.02 -14.09
C LYS A 76 -49.40 -0.61 -15.48
N ASN A 77 -48.32 -1.18 -16.02
CA ASN A 77 -48.36 -1.80 -17.35
C ASN A 77 -49.21 -3.08 -17.37
N LYS A 78 -49.23 -3.86 -16.29
CA LYS A 78 -50.12 -5.02 -16.15
C LYS A 78 -51.58 -4.60 -16.03
N GLU A 79 -51.86 -3.60 -15.20
CA GLU A 79 -53.21 -3.04 -15.09
C GLU A 79 -53.72 -2.62 -16.46
N ILE A 80 -52.97 -1.80 -17.21
CA ILE A 80 -53.36 -1.37 -18.57
C ILE A 80 -53.63 -2.56 -19.50
N ALA A 81 -52.85 -3.64 -19.42
CA ALA A 81 -53.04 -4.82 -20.25
C ALA A 81 -54.31 -5.63 -19.88
N ASP A 82 -54.69 -5.65 -18.61
CA ASP A 82 -55.93 -6.31 -18.14
C ASP A 82 -57.21 -5.53 -18.56
N TRP A 83 -57.08 -4.25 -18.92
CA TRP A 83 -58.20 -3.41 -19.41
C TRP A 83 -58.36 -3.42 -20.95
N GLN A 84 -57.54 -4.15 -21.71
CA GLN A 84 -57.61 -4.30 -23.18
C GLN A 84 -58.23 -5.63 -23.61
#